data_AF-A0AAJ0LK36-F1
#
_entry.id   AF-A0AAJ0LK36-F1
#
_cell.length_a   1.000
_cell.length_b   1.000
_cell.length_c   1.000
_cell.angle_alpha   90.00
_cell.angle_beta   90.00
_cell.angle_gamma   90.00
#
_symmetry.space_group_name_H-M   'P 1'
#
loop_
_entity.id
_entity.type
_entity.pdbx_description
1 polymer ?
#
loop_
_entity_poly.entity_id
_entity_poly.type
_entity_poly.pdbx_seq_one_letter_code
_entity_poly.pdbx_strand_id
1 'polypeptide(L)'
;MDKAQLLLHQAGSLVRETEAKLAASGELFNIFSITRIERAEVNTHSAMIAELLNPKGRHGQGECFLELFLATMGFDYEGSISDAKVNKEQFFAGYGRVDVVIHLRDHLILIENKIDAPDGKQQLKRYNDIGKASRKPWQLWYLTKKGTQAHANSHCGVSYRQLSYQEHILGWLEQCISISSATPALQHALIQYKHLVQKITGQTMTHATRHALIELLIAGDNLQAAEAIAQALPHAKGRYCLASSMQYDMGCRHNAHRCQRRLAFPGMTAARRTAANGSIPRLRD
;
A
#
# COMPACT_ATOMS: atom_id res chain seq x y z
N MET A 1 -12.23 22.24 -31.41
CA MET A 1 -11.46 21.22 -30.66
C MET A 1 -11.86 19.87 -31.20
N ASP A 2 -10.89 19.00 -31.47
CA ASP A 2 -11.15 17.62 -31.87
C ASP A 2 -11.98 16.92 -30.77
N LYS A 3 -12.91 16.03 -31.15
CA LYS A 3 -13.82 15.32 -30.22
C LYS A 3 -13.03 14.57 -29.14
N ALA A 4 -11.84 14.05 -29.49
CA ALA A 4 -10.92 13.43 -28.54
C ALA A 4 -10.35 14.43 -27.50
N GLN A 5 -9.99 15.65 -27.92
CA GLN A 5 -9.51 16.69 -27.01
C GLN A 5 -10.62 17.15 -26.05
N LEU A 6 -11.87 17.20 -26.52
CA LEU A 6 -13.01 17.56 -25.68
C LEU A 6 -13.23 16.52 -24.57
N LEU A 7 -13.18 15.23 -24.90
CA LEU A 7 -13.31 14.14 -23.91
C LEU A 7 -12.19 14.17 -22.87
N LEU A 8 -10.94 14.35 -23.31
CA LEU A 8 -9.80 14.49 -22.41
C LEU A 8 -9.93 15.71 -21.49
N HIS A 9 -10.43 16.83 -22.03
CA HIS A 9 -10.70 18.02 -21.22
C HIS A 9 -11.78 17.77 -20.17
N GLN A 10 -12.90 17.14 -20.56
CA GLN A 10 -14.01 16.80 -19.65
C GLN A 10 -13.56 15.83 -18.54
N ALA A 11 -12.87 14.74 -18.91
CA ALA A 11 -12.31 13.79 -17.96
C ALA A 11 -11.32 14.48 -17.00
N GLY A 12 -10.43 15.33 -17.54
CA GLY A 12 -9.50 16.12 -16.74
C GLY A 12 -10.19 17.09 -15.78
N SER A 13 -11.30 17.71 -16.18
CA SER A 13 -12.07 18.60 -15.31
C SER A 13 -12.75 17.84 -14.17
N LEU A 14 -13.34 16.68 -14.43
CA LEU A 14 -13.92 15.81 -13.40
C LEU A 14 -12.88 15.41 -12.34
N VAL A 15 -11.68 15.04 -12.77
CA VAL A 15 -10.57 14.69 -11.86
C VAL A 15 -10.16 15.90 -11.02
N ARG A 16 -9.91 17.07 -11.66
CA ARG A 16 -9.53 18.29 -10.95
C ARG A 16 -10.57 18.75 -9.94
N GLU A 17 -11.86 18.68 -10.29
CA GLU A 17 -12.93 19.05 -9.37
C GLU A 17 -12.98 18.11 -8.16
N THR A 18 -12.75 16.81 -8.39
CA THR A 18 -12.67 15.82 -7.31
C THR A 18 -11.48 16.11 -6.39
N GLU A 19 -10.30 16.36 -6.96
CA GLU A 19 -9.10 16.71 -6.18
C GLU A 19 -9.30 18.01 -5.38
N ALA A 20 -9.94 19.01 -5.97
CA ALA A 20 -10.26 20.26 -5.29
C ALA A 20 -11.23 20.04 -4.11
N LYS A 21 -12.23 19.16 -4.26
CA LYS A 21 -13.14 18.76 -3.18
C LYS A 21 -12.40 18.06 -2.04
N LEU A 22 -11.56 17.08 -2.37
CA LEU A 22 -10.72 16.38 -1.38
C LEU A 22 -9.74 17.32 -0.68
N ALA A 23 -9.19 18.30 -1.39
CA ALA A 23 -8.32 19.32 -0.82
C ALA A 23 -9.09 20.22 0.16
N ALA A 24 -10.27 20.69 -0.25
CA ALA A 24 -11.12 21.56 0.56
C ALA A 24 -11.66 20.87 1.83
N SER A 25 -11.95 19.56 1.77
CA SER A 25 -12.37 18.77 2.93
C SER A 25 -11.21 18.35 3.84
N GLY A 26 -9.96 18.54 3.39
CA GLY A 26 -8.76 18.08 4.10
C GLY A 26 -8.47 16.59 3.94
N GLU A 27 -9.24 15.86 3.13
CA GLU A 27 -9.04 14.42 2.88
C GLU A 27 -7.72 14.06 2.19
N LEU A 28 -7.07 15.04 1.54
CA LEU A 28 -5.70 14.90 1.04
C LEU A 28 -4.65 14.83 2.17
N PHE A 29 -5.00 15.25 3.39
CA PHE A 29 -4.14 15.08 4.55
C PHE A 29 -4.15 13.62 5.00
N ASN A 30 -3.04 12.92 4.79
CA ASN A 30 -2.90 11.51 5.17
C ASN A 30 -1.61 11.28 5.95
N ILE A 31 -1.74 10.88 7.23
CA ILE A 31 -0.61 10.71 8.14
C ILE A 31 0.38 9.65 7.66
N PHE A 32 -0.09 8.60 6.98
CA PHE A 32 0.77 7.53 6.48
C PHE A 32 1.65 8.00 5.32
N SER A 33 1.10 8.88 4.48
CA SER A 33 1.86 9.52 3.40
C SER A 33 2.87 10.52 3.91
N ILE A 34 2.48 11.35 4.86
CA ILE A 34 3.37 12.36 5.47
C ILE A 34 4.57 11.69 6.15
N THR A 35 4.31 10.61 6.90
CA THR A 35 5.34 9.86 7.62
C THR A 35 6.08 8.82 6.75
N ARG A 36 5.69 8.68 5.48
CA ARG A 36 6.30 7.75 4.50
C ARG A 36 6.27 6.28 4.92
N ILE A 37 5.27 5.87 5.69
CA ILE A 37 5.07 4.47 6.12
C ILE A 37 4.03 3.74 5.25
N GLU A 38 3.49 4.43 4.25
CA GLU A 38 2.43 3.96 3.34
C GLU A 38 2.69 2.64 2.59
N ARG A 39 3.93 2.16 2.51
CA ARG A 39 4.26 0.87 1.86
C ARG A 39 4.75 -0.20 2.84
N ALA A 40 4.74 0.09 4.15
CA ALA A 40 5.26 -0.83 5.15
C ALA A 40 4.27 -1.98 5.42
N GLU A 41 4.56 -3.16 4.88
CA GLU A 41 3.74 -4.38 5.04
C GLU A 41 3.48 -4.68 6.51
N VAL A 42 4.54 -4.82 7.29
CA VAL A 42 4.46 -5.26 8.68
C VAL A 42 4.04 -4.14 9.63
N ASN A 43 4.72 -3.00 9.55
CA ASN A 43 4.59 -1.94 10.56
C ASN A 43 3.36 -1.06 10.35
N THR A 44 2.79 -1.05 9.15
CA THR A 44 1.56 -0.30 8.86
C THR A 44 0.42 -1.25 8.58
N HIS A 45 0.50 -2.05 7.52
CA HIS A 45 -0.67 -2.79 7.06
C HIS A 45 -1.06 -3.96 7.97
N SER A 46 -0.12 -4.81 8.35
CA SER A 46 -0.38 -5.92 9.28
C SER A 46 -0.72 -5.38 10.68
N ALA A 47 -0.12 -4.27 11.10
CA ALA A 47 -0.44 -3.63 12.37
C ALA A 47 -1.87 -3.08 12.40
N MET A 48 -2.28 -2.34 11.37
CA MET A 48 -3.65 -1.82 11.25
C MET A 48 -4.67 -2.94 11.19
N ILE A 49 -4.43 -3.96 10.35
CA ILE A 49 -5.33 -5.11 10.24
C ILE A 49 -5.42 -5.86 11.57
N ALA A 50 -4.30 -6.17 12.22
CA ALA A 50 -4.32 -6.90 13.49
C ALA A 50 -5.02 -6.11 14.61
N GLU A 51 -4.80 -4.79 14.72
CA GLU A 51 -5.46 -3.94 15.72
C GLU A 51 -6.99 -3.90 15.48
N LEU A 52 -7.43 -3.72 14.24
CA LEU A 52 -8.85 -3.62 13.89
C LEU A 52 -9.59 -4.95 14.01
N LEU A 53 -8.90 -6.08 13.83
CA LEU A 53 -9.50 -7.41 13.98
C LEU A 53 -9.53 -7.91 15.41
N ASN A 54 -8.82 -7.26 16.34
CA ASN A 54 -8.75 -7.71 17.72
C ASN A 54 -10.03 -7.30 18.47
N PRO A 55 -10.86 -8.23 18.98
CA PRO A 55 -12.04 -7.86 19.75
C PRO A 55 -11.74 -7.02 21.01
N LYS A 56 -10.50 -7.09 21.50
CA LYS A 56 -9.97 -6.34 22.63
C LYS A 56 -9.06 -5.18 22.19
N GLY A 57 -9.15 -4.77 20.93
CA GLY A 57 -8.41 -3.66 20.34
C GLY A 57 -8.88 -2.30 20.86
N ARG A 58 -8.02 -1.29 20.70
CA ARG A 58 -8.25 0.08 21.20
C ARG A 58 -9.29 0.86 20.40
N HIS A 59 -9.81 0.27 19.31
CA HIS A 59 -10.88 0.86 18.51
C HIS A 59 -12.25 0.82 19.23
N GLY A 60 -12.43 -0.03 20.25
CA GLY A 60 -13.63 -0.01 21.08
C GLY A 60 -14.92 -0.51 20.40
N GLN A 61 -14.80 -1.25 19.29
CA GLN A 61 -15.95 -1.83 18.56
C GLN A 61 -16.21 -3.29 18.93
N GLY A 62 -15.57 -3.79 19.99
CA GLY A 62 -15.65 -5.18 20.39
C GLY A 62 -15.37 -6.12 19.22
N GLU A 63 -16.20 -7.14 19.07
CA GLU A 63 -16.06 -8.17 18.06
C GLU A 63 -16.54 -7.77 16.65
N CYS A 64 -17.28 -6.66 16.52
CA CYS A 64 -18.00 -6.29 15.30
C CYS A 64 -17.10 -6.18 14.06
N PHE A 65 -15.89 -5.61 14.18
CA PHE A 65 -14.96 -5.53 13.05
C PHE A 65 -14.45 -6.90 12.60
N LEU A 66 -14.26 -7.83 13.53
CA LEU A 66 -13.87 -9.20 13.19
C LEU A 66 -15.03 -9.96 12.55
N GLU A 67 -16.27 -9.80 13.02
CA GLU A 67 -17.47 -10.39 12.39
C GLU A 67 -17.60 -9.94 10.94
N LEU A 68 -17.56 -8.62 10.72
CA LEU A 68 -17.64 -8.03 9.38
C LEU A 68 -16.48 -8.52 8.49
N PHE A 69 -15.30 -8.70 9.05
CA PHE A 69 -14.15 -9.21 8.31
C PHE A 69 -14.38 -10.65 7.84
N LEU A 70 -14.75 -11.56 8.75
CA LEU A 70 -14.99 -12.96 8.40
C LEU A 70 -16.13 -13.09 7.38
N ALA A 71 -17.23 -12.35 7.57
CA ALA A 71 -18.34 -12.29 6.64
C ALA A 71 -17.95 -11.73 5.25
N THR A 72 -17.15 -10.66 5.21
CA THR A 72 -16.64 -10.08 3.94
C THR A 72 -15.72 -11.05 3.22
N MET A 73 -14.96 -11.85 3.97
CA MET A 73 -14.20 -12.96 3.41
C MET A 73 -15.10 -14.17 3.13
N GLY A 74 -16.41 -14.15 3.27
CA GLY A 74 -17.27 -15.32 3.05
C GLY A 74 -16.82 -16.55 3.87
N PHE A 75 -16.27 -16.32 5.05
CA PHE A 75 -15.93 -17.36 6.02
C PHE A 75 -17.02 -17.38 7.08
N ASP A 76 -17.94 -18.33 6.92
CA ASP A 76 -19.03 -18.54 7.87
C ASP A 76 -18.51 -19.31 9.08
N TYR A 77 -18.49 -18.64 10.24
CA TYR A 77 -17.98 -19.19 11.48
C TYR A 77 -19.07 -19.11 12.55
N GLU A 78 -19.59 -20.26 12.94
CA GLU A 78 -20.71 -20.37 13.89
C GLU A 78 -20.29 -20.21 15.36
N GLY A 79 -18.99 -20.26 15.65
CA GLY A 79 -18.47 -20.16 17.02
C GLY A 79 -18.45 -18.72 17.54
N SER A 80 -18.40 -18.56 18.86
CA SER A 80 -18.17 -17.23 19.45
C SER A 80 -16.77 -16.72 19.11
N ILE A 81 -16.68 -15.43 18.78
CA ILE A 81 -15.42 -14.74 18.47
C ILE A 81 -14.99 -13.73 19.54
N SER A 82 -15.79 -13.53 20.59
CA SER A 82 -15.50 -12.63 21.71
C SER A 82 -14.13 -12.86 22.37
N ASP A 83 -13.70 -14.13 22.43
CA ASP A 83 -12.41 -14.55 22.98
C ASP A 83 -11.29 -14.71 21.93
N ALA A 84 -11.54 -14.32 20.67
CA ALA A 84 -10.55 -14.43 19.61
C ALA A 84 -9.28 -13.65 19.97
N LYS A 85 -8.12 -14.23 19.65
CA LYS A 85 -6.82 -13.58 19.83
C LYS A 85 -6.20 -13.29 18.47
N VAL A 86 -5.90 -12.04 18.22
CA VAL A 86 -5.25 -11.60 16.97
C VAL A 86 -3.83 -11.18 17.27
N ASN A 87 -2.87 -11.91 16.69
CA ASN A 87 -1.45 -11.66 16.87
C ASN A 87 -0.82 -11.19 15.57
N LYS A 88 -0.18 -10.03 15.61
CA LYS A 88 0.70 -9.57 14.55
C LYS A 88 2.06 -10.24 14.69
N GLU A 89 2.67 -10.66 13.58
CA GLU A 89 4.03 -11.21 13.54
C GLU A 89 4.26 -12.39 14.50
N GLN A 90 3.30 -13.33 14.56
CA GLN A 90 3.43 -14.48 15.44
C GLN A 90 4.50 -15.45 14.93
N PHE A 91 5.50 -15.72 15.78
CA PHE A 91 6.56 -16.69 15.50
C PHE A 91 6.13 -18.12 15.84
N PHE A 92 6.42 -19.05 14.94
CA PHE A 92 6.24 -20.48 15.09
C PHE A 92 7.59 -21.17 14.89
N ALA A 93 8.07 -21.84 15.94
CA ALA A 93 9.37 -22.52 15.93
C ALA A 93 9.45 -23.52 14.77
N GLY A 94 10.47 -23.38 13.92
CA GLY A 94 10.67 -24.23 12.74
C GLY A 94 9.85 -23.86 11.49
N TYR A 95 8.86 -22.96 11.61
CA TYR A 95 7.98 -22.58 10.49
C TYR A 95 8.14 -21.12 10.06
N GLY A 96 8.64 -20.25 10.94
CA GLY A 96 8.87 -18.84 10.67
C GLY A 96 7.83 -17.94 11.33
N ARG A 97 7.64 -16.74 10.77
CA ARG A 97 6.79 -15.70 11.37
C ARG A 97 5.64 -15.36 10.43
N VAL A 98 4.41 -15.52 10.91
CA VAL A 98 3.18 -15.23 10.15
C VAL A 98 2.74 -13.79 10.45
N ASP A 99 2.39 -13.02 9.43
CA ASP A 99 2.12 -11.58 9.56
C ASP A 99 0.93 -11.27 10.46
N VAL A 100 -0.19 -11.98 10.28
CA VAL A 100 -1.36 -11.90 11.16
C VAL A 100 -1.91 -13.30 11.40
N VAL A 101 -2.19 -13.62 12.66
CA VAL A 101 -2.81 -14.88 13.07
C VAL A 101 -4.04 -14.59 13.91
N ILE A 102 -5.17 -15.17 13.52
CA ILE A 102 -6.40 -15.14 14.33
C ILE A 102 -6.58 -16.52 14.93
N HIS A 103 -6.54 -16.58 16.26
CA HIS A 103 -6.92 -17.75 17.03
C HIS A 103 -8.39 -17.62 17.38
N LEU A 104 -9.22 -18.47 16.80
CA LEU A 104 -10.59 -18.69 17.22
C LEU A 104 -10.63 -19.87 18.20
N ARG A 105 -11.80 -20.18 18.76
CA ARG A 105 -11.97 -21.26 19.75
C ARG A 105 -11.45 -22.58 19.18
N ASP A 106 -11.97 -22.97 18.03
CA ASP A 106 -11.69 -24.25 17.36
C ASP A 106 -11.04 -24.08 15.97
N HIS A 107 -10.86 -22.84 15.49
CA HIS A 107 -10.21 -22.55 14.20
C HIS A 107 -8.92 -21.75 14.33
N LEU A 108 -8.05 -21.86 13.32
CA LEU A 108 -6.85 -21.05 13.15
C LEU A 108 -6.87 -20.37 11.78
N ILE A 109 -6.71 -19.05 11.73
CA ILE A 109 -6.58 -18.32 10.46
C ILE A 109 -5.19 -17.71 10.38
N LEU A 110 -4.46 -18.07 9.32
CA LEU A 110 -3.11 -17.61 9.03
C LEU A 110 -3.18 -16.66 7.83
N ILE A 111 -2.72 -15.43 8.01
CA ILE A 111 -2.72 -14.41 6.96
C ILE A 111 -1.27 -14.00 6.68
N GLU A 112 -0.82 -14.23 5.45
CA GLU A 112 0.41 -13.63 4.91
C GLU A 112 0.02 -12.38 4.12
N ASN A 113 0.66 -11.25 4.42
CA ASN A 113 0.34 -9.96 3.87
C ASN A 113 1.44 -9.46 2.93
N LYS A 114 1.09 -9.16 1.68
CA LYS A 114 2.02 -8.69 0.64
C LYS A 114 1.57 -7.38 0.00
N ILE A 115 2.38 -6.36 0.17
CA ILE A 115 2.25 -5.08 -0.53
C ILE A 115 3.27 -5.01 -1.66
N ASP A 116 4.55 -5.23 -1.36
CA ASP A 116 5.66 -5.06 -2.31
C ASP A 116 6.81 -6.06 -2.14
N ALA A 117 6.89 -6.74 -1.00
CA ALA A 117 7.97 -7.69 -0.78
C ALA A 117 7.80 -8.93 -1.68
N PRO A 118 8.92 -9.50 -2.15
CA PRO A 118 8.89 -10.76 -2.86
C PRO A 118 8.44 -11.89 -1.93
N ASP A 119 7.95 -12.97 -2.53
CA ASP A 119 7.56 -14.15 -1.78
C ASP A 119 8.75 -14.88 -1.16
N GLY A 120 8.58 -15.31 0.09
CA GLY A 120 9.56 -16.16 0.75
C GLY A 120 9.55 -17.58 0.17
N LYS A 121 10.73 -18.19 0.02
CA LYS A 121 10.85 -19.59 -0.39
C LYS A 121 10.09 -20.51 0.58
N GLN A 122 9.22 -21.36 0.05
CA GLN A 122 8.35 -22.31 0.77
C GLN A 122 7.50 -21.67 1.89
N GLN A 123 7.24 -20.37 1.83
CA GLN A 123 6.60 -19.64 2.93
C GLN A 123 5.19 -20.15 3.22
N LEU A 124 4.32 -20.16 2.20
CA LEU A 124 2.96 -20.67 2.35
C LEU A 124 2.93 -22.17 2.64
N LYS A 125 3.89 -22.94 2.11
CA LYS A 125 4.04 -24.36 2.49
C LYS A 125 4.27 -24.51 4.00
N ARG A 126 5.22 -23.77 4.57
CA ARG A 126 5.50 -23.83 6.02
C ARG A 126 4.29 -23.44 6.84
N TYR A 127 3.51 -22.43 6.41
CA TYR A 127 2.32 -22.01 7.13
C TYR A 127 1.19 -23.03 7.06
N ASN A 128 1.03 -23.69 5.92
CA ASN A 128 0.13 -24.82 5.83
C ASN A 128 0.54 -25.96 6.80
N ASP A 129 1.85 -26.18 6.97
CA ASP A 129 2.36 -27.16 7.94
C ASP A 129 2.11 -26.72 9.42
N ILE A 130 2.09 -25.41 9.72
CA ILE A 130 1.58 -24.89 11.02
C ILE A 130 0.12 -25.30 11.22
N GLY A 131 -0.72 -25.08 10.21
CA GLY A 131 -2.15 -25.44 10.24
C GLY A 131 -2.35 -26.92 10.58
N LYS A 132 -1.64 -27.82 9.88
CA LYS A 132 -1.66 -29.27 10.14
C LYS A 132 -1.23 -29.60 11.57
N ALA A 133 -0.16 -28.96 12.07
CA ALA A 133 0.36 -29.20 13.40
C ALA A 133 -0.58 -28.70 14.53
N SER A 134 -1.44 -27.71 14.24
CA SER A 134 -2.33 -27.10 15.23
C SER A 134 -3.46 -28.00 15.73
N ARG A 135 -3.77 -29.09 15.00
CA ARG A 135 -4.91 -30.00 15.26
C ARG A 135 -6.28 -29.30 15.31
N LYS A 136 -6.38 -28.13 14.69
CA LYS A 136 -7.62 -27.38 14.46
C LYS A 136 -7.88 -27.27 12.97
N PRO A 137 -9.14 -27.20 12.50
CA PRO A 137 -9.42 -26.63 11.19
C PRO A 137 -8.71 -25.30 11.00
N TRP A 138 -8.10 -25.09 9.83
CA TRP A 138 -7.36 -23.87 9.56
C TRP A 138 -7.67 -23.27 8.20
N GLN A 139 -7.45 -21.97 8.10
CA GLN A 139 -7.51 -21.20 6.88
C GLN A 139 -6.13 -20.58 6.62
N LEU A 140 -5.67 -20.66 5.36
CA LEU A 140 -4.46 -19.99 4.90
C LEU A 140 -4.84 -18.95 3.86
N TRP A 141 -4.73 -17.68 4.25
CA TRP A 141 -5.10 -16.53 3.43
C TRP A 141 -3.86 -15.77 2.98
N TYR A 142 -3.78 -15.50 1.69
CA TYR A 142 -2.70 -14.75 1.07
C TYR A 142 -3.28 -13.43 0.56
N LEU A 143 -2.99 -12.36 1.30
CA LEU A 143 -3.53 -11.04 1.07
C LEU A 143 -2.53 -10.22 0.26
N THR A 144 -2.91 -9.81 -0.95
CA THR A 144 -2.09 -8.95 -1.81
C THR A 144 -2.84 -7.69 -2.22
N LYS A 145 -2.17 -6.71 -2.84
CA LYS A 145 -2.84 -5.50 -3.34
C LYS A 145 -4.03 -5.81 -4.25
N LYS A 146 -3.91 -6.82 -5.13
CA LYS A 146 -4.86 -7.11 -6.23
C LYS A 146 -5.33 -8.57 -6.30
N GLY A 147 -5.13 -9.36 -5.25
CA GLY A 147 -5.51 -10.78 -5.25
C GLY A 147 -4.63 -11.67 -6.13
N THR A 148 -3.37 -11.29 -6.38
CA THR A 148 -2.44 -12.06 -7.22
C THR A 148 -2.06 -13.39 -6.58
N GLN A 149 -1.68 -14.37 -7.41
CA GLN A 149 -1.17 -15.65 -6.93
C GLN A 149 0.21 -15.49 -6.31
N ALA A 150 0.50 -16.28 -5.28
CA ALA A 150 1.85 -16.42 -4.75
C ALA A 150 2.71 -17.17 -5.76
N HIS A 151 4.01 -16.87 -5.77
CA HIS A 151 4.97 -17.57 -6.61
C HIS A 151 5.01 -19.07 -6.28
N ALA A 152 5.19 -19.92 -7.29
CA ALA A 152 5.20 -21.39 -7.15
C ALA A 152 6.16 -21.90 -6.06
N ASN A 153 7.34 -21.26 -5.95
CA ASN A 153 8.33 -21.57 -4.93
C ASN A 153 7.89 -21.27 -3.49
N SER A 154 6.85 -20.48 -3.28
CA SER A 154 6.31 -20.15 -1.95
C SER A 154 5.27 -21.16 -1.49
N HIS A 155 4.29 -21.46 -2.35
CA HIS A 155 3.19 -22.36 -1.99
C HIS A 155 3.53 -23.83 -2.23
N CYS A 156 4.39 -24.17 -3.20
CA CYS A 156 4.82 -25.54 -3.45
C CYS A 156 3.66 -26.56 -3.54
N GLY A 157 2.59 -26.17 -4.23
CA GLY A 157 1.40 -27.00 -4.42
C GLY A 157 0.41 -27.04 -3.25
N VAL A 158 0.65 -26.33 -2.14
CA VAL A 158 -0.36 -26.22 -1.08
C VAL A 158 -1.50 -25.28 -1.51
N SER A 159 -2.72 -25.60 -1.09
CA SER A 159 -3.89 -24.75 -1.27
C SER A 159 -3.87 -23.59 -0.29
N TYR A 160 -4.30 -22.42 -0.78
CA TYR A 160 -4.51 -21.21 0.00
C TYR A 160 -5.57 -20.36 -0.69
N ARG A 161 -6.12 -19.38 0.04
CA ARG A 161 -7.09 -18.45 -0.50
C ARG A 161 -6.43 -17.13 -0.88
N GLN A 162 -6.74 -16.63 -2.07
CA GLN A 162 -6.31 -15.32 -2.52
C GLN A 162 -7.29 -14.26 -2.04
N LEU A 163 -6.79 -13.26 -1.33
CA LEU A 163 -7.53 -12.09 -0.92
C LEU A 163 -6.85 -10.83 -1.47
N SER A 164 -7.63 -9.77 -1.62
CA SER A 164 -7.18 -8.51 -2.21
C SER A 164 -7.45 -7.33 -1.28
N TYR A 165 -6.51 -6.40 -1.17
CA TYR A 165 -6.81 -5.10 -0.59
C TYR A 165 -7.87 -4.36 -1.40
N GLN A 166 -7.77 -4.46 -2.73
CA GLN A 166 -8.61 -3.77 -3.69
C GLN A 166 -10.10 -4.10 -3.56
N GLU A 167 -10.48 -5.33 -3.24
CA GLU A 167 -11.89 -5.70 -3.08
C GLU A 167 -12.22 -5.95 -1.62
N HIS A 168 -11.48 -6.86 -0.98
CA HIS A 168 -11.88 -7.40 0.31
C HIS A 168 -11.61 -6.42 1.47
N ILE A 169 -10.39 -5.88 1.57
CA ILE A 169 -10.05 -4.95 2.66
C ILE A 169 -10.79 -3.62 2.48
N LEU A 170 -10.93 -3.11 1.25
CA LEU A 170 -11.71 -1.89 1.01
C LEU A 170 -13.19 -2.09 1.34
N GLY A 171 -13.82 -3.18 0.89
CA GLY A 171 -15.22 -3.47 1.21
C GLY A 171 -15.45 -3.67 2.72
N TRP A 172 -14.49 -4.29 3.42
CA TRP A 172 -14.53 -4.40 4.87
C TRP A 172 -14.39 -3.04 5.57
N LEU A 173 -13.42 -2.21 5.17
CA LEU A 173 -13.22 -0.88 5.74
C LEU A 173 -14.42 0.04 5.53
N GLU A 174 -15.11 -0.06 4.40
CA GLU A 174 -16.35 0.68 4.13
C GLU A 174 -17.44 0.37 5.15
N GLN A 175 -17.63 -0.91 5.46
CA GLN A 175 -18.56 -1.34 6.50
C GLN A 175 -18.13 -0.84 7.89
N CYS A 176 -16.83 -0.96 8.23
CA CYS A 176 -16.28 -0.44 9.48
C CYS A 176 -16.50 1.07 9.64
N ILE A 177 -16.30 1.85 8.59
CA ILE A 177 -16.51 3.31 8.58
C ILE A 177 -17.99 3.65 8.79
N SER A 178 -18.90 2.89 8.16
CA SER A 178 -20.35 3.09 8.29
C SER A 178 -20.82 2.90 9.73
N ILE A 179 -20.39 1.82 10.39
CA ILE A 179 -20.79 1.54 11.78
C ILE A 179 -20.08 2.44 12.80
N SER A 180 -18.93 3.03 12.43
CA SER A 180 -18.17 3.93 13.31
C SER A 180 -18.64 5.39 13.26
N SER A 181 -19.80 5.68 12.65
CA SER A 181 -20.31 7.05 12.45
C SER A 181 -20.52 7.85 13.75
N ALA A 182 -20.81 7.18 14.86
CA ALA A 182 -20.93 7.81 16.17
C ALA A 182 -19.57 8.01 16.89
N THR A 183 -18.46 7.57 16.30
CA THR A 183 -17.10 7.63 16.87
C THR A 183 -16.14 8.39 15.93
N PRO A 184 -16.18 9.73 15.90
CA PRO A 184 -15.47 10.51 14.88
C PRO A 184 -13.97 10.23 14.82
N ALA A 185 -13.28 10.11 15.95
CA ALA A 185 -11.83 9.86 15.96
C ALA A 185 -11.46 8.54 15.26
N LEU A 186 -12.20 7.46 15.55
CA LEU A 186 -12.03 6.16 14.90
C LEU A 186 -12.42 6.24 13.42
N GLN A 187 -13.57 6.85 13.11
CA GLN A 187 -14.06 6.96 11.74
C GLN A 187 -13.04 7.67 10.84
N HIS A 188 -12.48 8.79 11.26
CA HIS A 188 -11.46 9.51 10.48
C HIS A 188 -10.17 8.71 10.34
N ALA A 189 -9.75 7.97 11.37
CA ALA A 189 -8.58 7.08 11.27
C ALA A 189 -8.81 5.96 10.23
N LEU A 190 -10.00 5.36 10.21
CA LEU A 190 -10.41 4.37 9.22
C LEU A 190 -10.47 4.95 7.81
N ILE A 191 -11.01 6.16 7.64
CA ILE A 191 -11.03 6.88 6.35
C ILE A 191 -9.60 7.12 5.86
N GLN A 192 -8.68 7.56 6.72
CA GLN A 192 -7.28 7.73 6.34
C GLN A 192 -6.62 6.40 5.92
N TYR A 193 -6.91 5.30 6.62
CA TYR A 193 -6.41 3.99 6.23
C TYR A 193 -7.05 3.49 4.92
N LYS A 194 -8.35 3.73 4.70
CA LYS A 194 -9.02 3.45 3.42
C LYS A 194 -8.38 4.22 2.27
N HIS A 195 -8.10 5.51 2.43
CA HIS A 195 -7.43 6.33 1.41
C HIS A 195 -6.01 5.84 1.12
N LEU A 196 -5.28 5.39 2.15
CA LEU A 196 -3.99 4.73 1.98
C LEU A 196 -4.14 3.46 1.12
N VAL A 197 -5.10 2.58 1.46
CA VAL A 197 -5.35 1.33 0.72
C VAL A 197 -5.75 1.63 -0.74
N GLN A 198 -6.59 2.62 -0.97
CA GLN A 198 -6.94 3.11 -2.31
C GLN A 198 -5.70 3.56 -3.09
N LYS A 199 -4.80 4.34 -2.46
CA LYS A 199 -3.55 4.79 -3.07
C LYS A 199 -2.66 3.62 -3.49
N ILE A 200 -2.39 2.67 -2.60
CA ILE A 200 -1.49 1.54 -2.90
C ILE A 200 -2.09 0.57 -3.94
N THR A 201 -3.41 0.48 -4.02
CA THR A 201 -4.10 -0.37 -5.01
C THR A 201 -4.32 0.34 -6.36
N GLY A 202 -4.03 1.64 -6.45
CA GLY A 202 -4.26 2.45 -7.65
C GLY A 202 -5.72 2.88 -7.83
N GLN A 203 -6.52 2.82 -6.78
CA GLN A 203 -7.93 3.23 -6.74
C GLN A 203 -8.11 4.63 -6.16
N THR A 204 -7.36 5.61 -6.67
CA THR A 204 -7.40 6.99 -6.14
C THR A 204 -8.67 7.76 -6.52
N MET A 205 -9.48 7.23 -7.44
CA MET A 205 -10.72 7.88 -7.88
C MET A 205 -11.89 7.51 -6.96
N THR A 206 -12.68 8.52 -6.58
CA THR A 206 -13.94 8.28 -5.84
C THR A 206 -14.92 7.49 -6.69
N HIS A 207 -15.89 6.82 -6.05
CA HIS A 207 -16.96 6.11 -6.76
C HIS A 207 -17.75 7.05 -7.68
N ALA A 208 -18.04 8.27 -7.23
CA ALA A 208 -18.74 9.28 -8.02
C ALA A 208 -17.95 9.69 -9.28
N THR A 209 -16.65 9.97 -9.12
CA THR A 209 -15.78 10.32 -10.27
C THR A 209 -15.65 9.15 -11.23
N ARG A 210 -15.48 7.93 -10.71
CA ARG A 210 -15.40 6.71 -11.53
C ARG A 210 -16.69 6.51 -12.33
N HIS A 211 -17.85 6.63 -11.69
CA HIS A 211 -19.14 6.48 -12.36
C HIS A 211 -19.35 7.57 -13.41
N ALA A 212 -19.08 8.84 -13.09
CA ALA A 212 -19.15 9.93 -14.07
C ALA A 212 -18.23 9.71 -15.28
N LEU A 213 -17.04 9.13 -15.09
CA LEU A 213 -16.17 8.73 -16.19
C LEU A 213 -16.73 7.56 -16.99
N ILE A 214 -17.30 6.54 -16.33
CA ILE A 214 -17.96 5.42 -17.03
C ILE A 214 -19.08 5.93 -17.92
N GLU A 215 -19.96 6.78 -17.39
CA GLU A 215 -21.05 7.41 -18.17
C GLU A 215 -20.51 8.20 -19.37
N LEU A 216 -19.40 8.93 -19.19
CA LEU A 216 -18.73 9.65 -20.28
C LEU A 216 -18.13 8.72 -21.34
N LEU A 217 -17.59 7.57 -20.92
CA LEU A 217 -16.97 6.56 -21.80
C LEU A 217 -18.00 5.78 -22.62
N ILE A 218 -19.17 5.47 -22.04
CA ILE A 218 -20.24 4.73 -22.74
C ILE A 218 -21.14 5.65 -23.59
N ALA A 219 -21.02 6.97 -23.44
CA ALA A 219 -21.77 7.92 -24.26
C ALA A 219 -21.30 7.89 -25.72
N GLY A 220 -22.18 7.45 -26.63
CA GLY A 220 -21.87 7.37 -28.06
C GLY A 220 -20.68 6.42 -28.34
N ASP A 221 -19.84 6.77 -29.31
CA ASP A 221 -18.71 5.92 -29.74
C ASP A 221 -17.39 6.15 -28.96
N ASN A 222 -17.47 6.76 -27.77
CA ASN A 222 -16.27 7.18 -27.02
C ASN A 222 -15.44 6.00 -26.51
N LEU A 223 -16.05 4.83 -26.30
CA LEU A 223 -15.39 3.65 -25.74
C LEU A 223 -14.24 3.15 -26.62
N GLN A 224 -14.42 3.13 -27.94
CA GLN A 224 -13.38 2.70 -28.89
C GLN A 224 -12.17 3.64 -28.86
N ALA A 225 -12.41 4.95 -28.79
CA ALA A 225 -11.33 5.94 -28.68
C ALA A 225 -10.58 5.79 -27.34
N ALA A 226 -11.30 5.54 -26.25
CA ALA A 226 -10.70 5.31 -24.94
C ALA A 226 -9.85 4.04 -24.90
N GLU A 227 -10.29 2.96 -25.56
CA GLU A 227 -9.52 1.73 -25.67
C GLU A 227 -8.23 1.93 -26.47
N ALA A 228 -8.29 2.64 -27.61
CA ALA A 228 -7.10 3.00 -28.37
C ALA A 228 -6.10 3.84 -27.54
N ILE A 229 -6.61 4.80 -26.75
CA ILE A 229 -5.78 5.57 -25.81
C ILE A 229 -5.17 4.66 -24.75
N ALA A 230 -5.95 3.74 -24.17
CA ALA A 230 -5.47 2.81 -23.13
C ALA A 230 -4.34 1.91 -23.64
N GLN A 231 -4.44 1.42 -24.88
CA GLN A 231 -3.39 0.64 -25.55
C GLN A 231 -2.13 1.47 -25.81
N ALA A 232 -2.28 2.75 -26.20
CA ALA A 232 -1.15 3.66 -26.43
C ALA A 232 -0.50 4.16 -25.11
N LEU A 233 -1.22 4.11 -23.98
CA LEU A 233 -0.81 4.73 -22.72
C LEU A 233 0.53 4.22 -22.17
N PRO A 234 0.86 2.91 -22.16
CA PRO A 234 2.17 2.43 -21.72
C PRO A 234 3.33 3.03 -22.53
N HIS A 235 3.16 3.14 -23.85
CA HIS A 235 4.16 3.73 -24.74
C HIS A 235 4.31 5.24 -24.51
N ALA A 236 3.18 5.95 -24.37
CA ALA A 236 3.17 7.37 -24.04
C ALA A 236 3.88 7.65 -22.71
N LYS A 237 3.61 6.83 -21.67
CA LYS A 237 4.30 6.90 -20.37
C LYS A 237 5.80 6.68 -20.51
N GLY A 238 6.22 5.65 -21.25
CA GLY A 238 7.64 5.39 -21.49
C GLY A 238 8.35 6.58 -22.15
N ARG A 239 7.75 7.14 -23.21
CA ARG A 239 8.28 8.33 -23.89
C ARG A 239 8.33 9.56 -22.98
N TYR A 240 7.30 9.78 -22.17
CA TYR A 240 7.25 10.89 -21.22
C TYR A 240 8.37 10.77 -20.18
N CYS A 241 8.56 9.61 -19.57
CA CYS A 241 9.64 9.37 -18.60
C CYS A 241 11.04 9.59 -19.20
N LEU A 242 11.27 9.15 -20.45
CA LEU A 242 12.52 9.40 -21.17
C LEU A 242 12.73 10.90 -21.45
N ALA A 243 11.68 11.61 -21.89
CA ALA A 243 11.77 13.05 -22.13
C ALA A 243 12.05 13.85 -20.84
N SER A 244 11.38 13.51 -19.74
CA SER A 244 11.59 14.16 -18.44
C SER A 244 12.99 13.89 -17.86
N SER A 245 13.56 12.70 -18.11
CA SER A 245 14.94 12.38 -17.68
C SER A 245 16.00 13.06 -18.56
N MET A 246 15.78 13.20 -19.86
CA MET A 246 16.68 13.95 -20.76
C MET A 246 16.70 15.46 -20.45
N GLN A 247 15.57 16.04 -20.04
CA GLN A 247 15.51 17.44 -19.60
C GLN A 247 16.30 17.66 -18.29
N TYR A 248 16.27 16.69 -17.37
CA TYR A 248 17.09 16.71 -16.14
C TYR A 248 18.60 16.63 -16.47
N ASP A 249 18.99 15.76 -17.40
CA ASP A 249 20.40 15.55 -17.76
C ASP A 249 21.01 16.75 -18.52
N MET A 250 20.20 17.44 -19.35
CA MET A 250 20.58 18.72 -19.98
C MET A 250 20.74 19.88 -18.98
N GLY A 251 19.97 19.87 -17.88
CA GLY A 251 20.11 20.82 -16.77
C GLY A 251 21.38 20.59 -15.94
N CYS A 252 21.77 19.34 -15.72
CA CYS A 252 23.05 19.00 -15.09
C CYS A 252 24.27 19.39 -15.95
N ARG A 253 24.20 19.21 -17.27
CA ARG A 253 25.27 19.65 -18.20
C ARG A 253 25.42 21.18 -18.26
N HIS A 254 24.33 21.94 -18.15
CA HIS A 254 24.40 23.41 -18.09
C HIS A 254 25.03 23.94 -16.79
N ASN A 255 24.86 23.24 -15.65
CA ASN A 255 25.51 23.62 -14.40
C ASN A 255 27.00 23.22 -14.34
N ALA A 256 27.41 22.14 -15.02
CA ALA A 256 28.82 21.76 -15.13
C ALA A 256 29.66 22.81 -15.89
N HIS A 257 29.10 23.44 -16.94
CA HIS A 257 29.78 24.50 -17.69
C HIS A 257 29.82 25.86 -16.97
N ARG A 258 28.94 26.10 -16.00
CA ARG A 258 28.97 27.32 -15.17
C ARG A 258 30.00 27.23 -14.04
N CYS A 259 30.36 26.03 -13.60
CA CYS A 259 31.34 25.80 -12.54
C CYS A 259 32.81 25.90 -13.00
N GLN A 260 33.09 25.83 -14.31
CA GLN A 260 34.45 25.94 -14.86
C GLN A 260 34.91 27.38 -15.20
N ARG A 261 34.06 28.40 -15.01
CA ARG A 261 34.41 29.82 -15.30
C ARG A 261 34.54 30.75 -14.08
N ARG A 262 34.71 30.20 -12.88
CA ARG A 262 35.08 30.98 -11.67
C ARG A 262 36.25 30.35 -10.91
N LEU A 263 37.40 30.27 -11.55
CA LEU A 263 38.69 30.12 -10.86
C LEU A 263 39.71 31.06 -11.50
N ALA A 264 39.54 32.35 -11.24
CA ALA A 264 40.60 33.35 -11.39
C ALA A 264 40.33 34.45 -10.36
N PHE A 265 40.96 34.34 -9.19
CA PHE A 265 41.19 35.47 -8.30
C PHE A 265 42.71 35.61 -8.10
N PRO A 266 43.28 36.81 -8.34
CA PRO A 266 44.68 37.10 -8.06
C PRO A 266 44.84 37.56 -6.61
N GLY A 267 45.89 37.06 -5.94
CA GLY A 267 46.39 37.69 -4.72
C GLY A 267 46.83 36.73 -3.61
N MET A 268 48.10 36.89 -3.22
CA MET A 268 48.71 36.53 -1.93
C MET A 268 49.38 35.16 -1.77
N THR A 269 50.67 35.18 -2.14
CA THR A 269 51.86 34.89 -1.32
C THR A 269 52.08 33.49 -0.74
N ALA A 270 53.22 32.94 -1.16
CA ALA A 270 53.88 31.76 -0.66
C ALA A 270 54.31 31.85 0.81
N ALA A 271 54.18 30.73 1.55
CA ALA A 271 55.10 30.40 2.64
C ALA A 271 55.23 28.87 2.80
N ARG A 272 56.46 28.51 3.15
CA ARG A 272 57.14 27.20 3.12
C ARG A 272 56.57 26.11 4.05
N ARG A 273 56.84 24.86 3.64
CA ARG A 273 57.35 23.67 4.37
C ARG A 273 57.14 23.63 5.90
N THR A 274 56.61 22.51 6.40
CA THR A 274 57.40 21.39 7.01
C THR A 274 56.50 20.21 7.39
N ALA A 275 57.03 19.00 7.21
CA ALA A 275 56.47 17.75 7.69
C ALA A 275 56.67 17.59 9.21
N ALA A 276 55.78 16.86 9.89
CA ALA A 276 56.15 15.89 10.93
C ALA A 276 54.95 15.07 11.41
N ASN A 277 55.24 13.78 11.60
CA ASN A 277 54.49 12.71 12.24
C ASN A 277 53.80 13.08 13.57
N GLY A 278 52.77 12.32 13.94
CA GLY A 278 52.34 12.26 15.34
C GLY A 278 51.04 11.52 15.62
N SER A 279 51.11 10.18 15.63
CA SER A 279 50.53 9.30 16.66
C SER A 279 49.11 9.57 17.23
N ILE A 280 48.23 8.61 16.94
CA ILE A 280 47.01 8.24 17.68
C ILE A 280 47.35 7.83 19.13
N PRO A 281 46.51 8.20 20.11
CA PRO A 281 46.27 7.36 21.28
C PRO A 281 44.82 6.89 21.37
N ARG A 282 44.66 5.67 21.90
CA ARG A 282 43.41 4.97 22.19
C ARG A 282 42.79 5.46 23.51
N LEU A 283 41.45 5.36 23.55
CA LEU A 283 40.55 4.88 24.61
C LEU A 283 40.88 5.14 26.10
N ARG A 284 39.90 5.73 26.78
CA ARG A 284 39.30 5.46 28.12
C ARG A 284 38.33 6.62 28.40
N ASP A 285 37.10 6.48 28.86
CA ASP A 285 36.34 5.40 29.51
C ASP A 285 34.90 5.36 28.94
#